data_AF-A0A9D2AK69-F1
#
_entry.id   AF-A0A9D2AK69-F1
#
_cell.length_a   1.000
_cell.length_b   1.000
_cell.length_c   1.000
_cell.angle_alpha   90.00
_cell.angle_beta   90.00
_cell.angle_gamma   90.00
#
_symmetry.space_group_name_H-M   'P 1'
#
loop_
_entity.id
_entity.type
_entity.pdbx_description
1 polymer ?
#
loop_
_entity_poly.entity_id
_entity_poly.type
_entity_poly.pdbx_seq_one_letter_code
_entity_poly.pdbx_strand_id
1 'polypeptide(L)'
;MIDPLKEGRRINQRIGKLFKPQAFATQYRIAVVYYPPEKSYNFFFDLTRTRTFSRSIPIGQVSDYDFADLLLVLRTIRTKYQFTMVYRNFSAEQLKVLRRQVH
;
A
#
# COMPACT_ATOMS: atom_id res chain seq x y z
N MET A 1 17.02 -10.28 8.03
CA MET A 1 15.74 -9.63 8.35
C MET A 1 15.76 -8.23 7.74
N ILE A 2 14.89 -7.94 6.78
CA ILE A 2 14.81 -6.61 6.15
C ILE A 2 13.96 -5.72 7.07
N ASP A 3 14.46 -4.55 7.45
CA ASP A 3 13.76 -3.60 8.34
C ASP A 3 12.42 -3.11 7.73
N PRO A 4 11.26 -3.42 8.35
CA PRO A 4 9.94 -2.99 7.87
C PRO A 4 9.80 -1.47 7.75
N LEU A 5 10.45 -0.69 8.62
CA LEU A 5 10.40 0.77 8.56
C LEU A 5 11.17 1.29 7.34
N LYS A 6 12.29 0.64 7.00
CA LYS A 6 13.07 0.98 5.81
C LYS A 6 12.28 0.72 4.53
N GLU A 7 11.54 -0.38 4.47
CA GLU A 7 10.68 -0.67 3.31
C GLU A 7 9.50 0.31 3.20
N GLY A 8 8.85 0.65 4.31
CA GLY A 8 7.83 1.71 4.32
C GLY A 8 8.36 3.05 3.78
N ARG A 9 9.58 3.44 4.17
CA ARG A 9 10.26 4.64 3.62
C ARG A 9 10.54 4.53 2.12
N ARG A 10 10.99 3.37 1.64
CA ARG A 10 11.22 3.12 0.20
C ARG A 10 9.93 3.22 -0.61
N ILE A 11 8.83 2.65 -0.11
CA ILE A 11 7.51 2.76 -0.74
C ILE A 11 7.04 4.22 -0.79
N ASN A 12 7.20 4.97 0.31
CA ASN A 12 6.91 6.41 0.35
C ASN A 12 7.69 7.23 -0.69
N GLN A 13 8.96 6.90 -0.94
CA GLN A 13 9.75 7.54 -1.99
C GLN A 13 9.20 7.25 -3.39
N ARG A 14 8.77 6.01 -3.64
CA ARG A 14 8.16 5.61 -4.94
C ARG A 14 6.81 6.28 -5.15
N ILE A 15 5.96 6.33 -4.13
CA ILE A 15 4.70 7.08 -4.15
C ILE A 15 4.95 8.56 -4.47
N GLY A 16 5.95 9.18 -3.84
CA GLY A 16 6.29 10.58 -4.07
C GLY A 16 6.67 10.91 -5.52
N LYS A 17 7.18 9.95 -6.29
CA LYS A 17 7.48 10.11 -7.72
C LYS A 17 6.23 10.04 -8.60
N LEU A 18 5.17 9.39 -8.13
CA LEU A 18 3.93 9.14 -8.87
C LEU A 18 2.81 10.11 -8.48
N PHE A 19 2.81 10.59 -7.25
CA PHE A 19 1.81 11.49 -6.73
C PHE A 19 1.97 12.89 -7.33
N LYS A 20 0.92 13.39 -7.98
CA LYS A 20 0.88 14.72 -8.57
C LYS A 20 -0.22 15.54 -7.88
N PRO A 21 0.09 16.37 -6.86
CA PRO A 21 -0.93 17.08 -6.08
C PRO A 21 -1.77 18.04 -6.93
N GLN A 22 -1.24 18.52 -8.05
CA GLN A 22 -1.92 19.43 -8.98
C GLN A 22 -2.80 18.69 -10.02
N ALA A 23 -2.83 17.36 -10.01
CA ALA A 23 -3.64 16.58 -10.94
C ALA A 23 -5.12 16.56 -10.51
N PHE A 24 -5.85 17.62 -10.85
CA PHE A 24 -7.28 17.72 -10.59
C PHE A 24 -8.06 16.52 -11.13
N ALA A 25 -9.13 16.15 -10.40
CA ALA A 25 -10.00 15.02 -10.72
C ALA A 25 -9.27 13.66 -10.82
N THR A 26 -8.15 13.49 -10.12
CA THR A 26 -7.42 12.21 -9.99
C THR A 26 -7.55 11.69 -8.56
N GLN A 27 -8.10 10.49 -8.41
CA GLN A 27 -8.12 9.77 -7.14
C GLN A 27 -6.90 8.86 -7.04
N TYR A 28 -6.21 8.92 -5.91
CA TYR A 28 -5.07 8.06 -5.58
C TYR A 28 -5.45 7.06 -4.49
N ARG A 29 -5.08 5.79 -4.67
CA ARG A 29 -5.26 4.71 -3.68
C ARG A 29 -4.01 3.85 -3.62
N ILE A 30 -3.84 3.14 -2.52
CA ILE A 30 -2.79 2.13 -2.36
C ILE A 30 -3.49 0.78 -2.26
N ALA A 31 -3.24 -0.12 -3.21
CA ALA A 31 -3.70 -1.49 -3.11
C ALA A 31 -2.60 -2.37 -2.51
N VAL A 32 -2.97 -3.18 -1.53
CA VAL A 32 -2.09 -4.15 -0.87
C VAL A 32 -2.69 -5.52 -1.13
N VAL A 33 -1.96 -6.38 -1.81
CA VAL A 33 -2.40 -7.70 -2.23
C VAL A 33 -1.53 -8.74 -1.55
N TYR A 34 -2.13 -9.55 -0.68
CA TYR A 34 -1.45 -10.73 -0.16
C TYR A 34 -1.42 -11.82 -1.23
N TYR A 35 -0.23 -12.35 -1.50
CA TYR A 35 -0.01 -13.46 -2.41
C TYR A 35 0.46 -14.68 -1.62
N PRO A 36 -0.47 -15.59 -1.24
CA PRO A 36 -0.17 -16.74 -0.39
C PRO A 36 0.94 -17.67 -0.91
N PRO A 37 1.05 -17.97 -2.22
CA PRO A 37 2.06 -18.92 -2.72
C PRO A 37 3.50 -18.51 -2.41
N GLU A 38 3.81 -17.21 -2.43
CA GLU A 38 5.15 -16.68 -2.12
C GLU A 38 5.23 -16.02 -0.73
N LYS A 39 4.15 -16.11 0.08
CA LYS A 39 4.03 -15.38 1.35
C LYS A 39 4.48 -13.91 1.22
N SER A 40 4.01 -13.26 0.17
CA SER A 40 4.45 -11.90 -0.17
C SER A 40 3.28 -10.92 -0.17
N TYR A 41 3.56 -9.67 0.19
CA TYR A 41 2.61 -8.57 0.10
C TYR A 41 3.05 -7.62 -1.01
N ASN A 42 2.20 -7.51 -2.03
CA ASN A 42 2.43 -6.65 -3.18
C ASN A 42 1.71 -5.32 -2.99
N PHE A 43 2.42 -4.22 -3.26
CA PHE A 43 1.92 -2.86 -3.14
C PHE A 43 1.78 -2.23 -4.51
N PHE A 44 0.61 -1.69 -4.78
CA PHE A 44 0.29 -0.98 -6.00
C PHE A 44 -0.21 0.42 -5.69
N PHE A 45 0.18 1.38 -6.52
CA PHE A 45 -0.36 2.73 -6.53
C PHE A 45 -1.41 2.84 -7.63
N ASP A 46 -2.66 2.90 -7.21
CA ASP A 46 -3.79 3.02 -8.11
C ASP A 46 -4.10 4.51 -8.32
N LEU A 47 -4.23 4.91 -9.57
CA LEU A 47 -4.67 6.24 -9.95
C LEU A 47 -5.82 6.15 -10.96
N THR A 48 -6.90 6.84 -10.64
CA THR A 48 -8.10 6.92 -11.47
C THR A 48 -8.41 8.37 -11.72
N ARG A 49 -8.40 8.79 -12.99
CA ARG A 49 -8.87 10.11 -13.40
C ARG A 49 -10.27 10.00 -13.99
N THR A 50 -11.09 11.02 -13.76
CA THR A 50 -12.47 11.07 -14.27
C THR A 50 -12.50 10.82 -15.79
N ARG A 51 -13.38 9.90 -16.22
CA ARG A 51 -13.57 9.50 -17.64
C ARG A 51 -12.33 8.88 -18.31
N THR A 52 -11.38 8.35 -17.53
CA THR A 52 -10.23 7.62 -18.09
C THR A 52 -10.09 6.24 -17.47
N PHE A 53 -9.37 5.35 -18.14
CA PHE A 53 -8.95 4.08 -17.57
C PHE A 53 -8.09 4.29 -16.31
N SER A 54 -8.33 3.45 -15.31
CA SER A 54 -7.50 3.41 -14.11
C SER A 54 -6.16 2.78 -14.43
N ARG A 55 -5.10 3.24 -13.77
CA ARG A 55 -3.77 2.63 -13.84
C ARG A 55 -3.38 2.14 -12.46
N SER A 56 -2.77 0.95 -12.42
CA SER A 56 -2.21 0.35 -11.22
C SER A 56 -0.71 0.18 -11.43
N ILE A 57 0.11 0.83 -10.60
CA ILE A 57 1.57 0.85 -10.75
C ILE A 57 2.20 0.09 -9.58
N PRO A 58 3.01 -0.95 -9.81
CA PRO A 58 3.70 -1.65 -8.73
C PRO A 58 4.69 -0.70 -8.05
N ILE A 59 4.57 -0.54 -6.73
CA ILE A 59 5.41 0.34 -5.91
C ILE A 59 6.20 -0.44 -4.86
N GLY A 60 5.99 -1.74 -4.71
CA GLY A 60 6.80 -2.56 -3.81
C GLY A 60 6.27 -3.98 -3.69
N GLN A 61 7.14 -4.84 -3.22
CA GLN A 61 6.82 -6.18 -2.75
C GLN A 61 7.66 -6.41 -1.50
N VAL A 62 7.05 -6.96 -0.47
CA VAL A 62 7.78 -7.48 0.69
C VAL A 62 7.46 -8.97 0.81
N SER A 63 8.50 -9.78 0.86
CA SER A 63 8.42 -11.24 1.00
C SER A 63 9.03 -11.65 2.33
N ASP A 64 8.60 -12.80 2.86
CA ASP A 64 9.05 -13.32 4.15
C ASP A 64 8.71 -12.41 5.35
N TYR A 65 7.68 -11.58 5.19
CA TYR A 65 7.16 -10.70 6.25
C TYR A 65 5.99 -11.39 6.94
N ASP A 66 5.96 -11.33 8.26
CA ASP A 66 4.74 -11.67 8.97
C ASP A 66 3.72 -10.51 8.88
N PHE A 67 2.54 -10.71 9.45
CA PHE A 67 1.50 -9.69 9.43
C PHE A 67 1.85 -8.48 10.30
N ALA A 68 2.63 -8.63 11.37
CA ALA A 68 3.06 -7.53 12.23
C ALA A 68 4.07 -6.62 11.52
N ASP A 69 5.01 -7.20 10.77
CA ASP A 69 5.94 -6.48 9.91
C ASP A 69 5.18 -5.66 8.86
N LEU A 70 4.16 -6.25 8.22
CA LEU A 70 3.29 -5.53 7.30
C LEU A 70 2.62 -4.32 7.96
N LEU A 71 2.12 -4.45 9.19
CA LEU A 71 1.50 -3.33 9.91
C LEU A 71 2.49 -2.18 10.13
N LEU A 72 3.76 -2.47 10.41
CA LEU A 72 4.80 -1.45 10.54
C LEU A 72 5.08 -0.74 9.21
N VAL A 73 5.14 -1.49 8.10
CA VAL A 73 5.26 -0.91 6.75
C VAL A 73 4.10 0.04 6.47
N LEU A 74 2.87 -0.42 6.67
CA LEU A 74 1.65 0.35 6.37
C LEU A 74 1.53 1.61 7.24
N ARG A 75 1.86 1.51 8.53
CA ARG A 75 1.92 2.68 9.43
C ARG A 75 2.95 3.70 8.97
N THR A 76 4.13 3.24 8.54
CA THR A 76 5.17 4.10 8.00
C THR A 76 4.73 4.81 6.71
N ILE A 77 3.92 4.15 5.87
CA ILE A 77 3.34 4.79 4.68
C ILE A 77 2.33 5.87 5.09
N ARG A 78 1.47 5.55 6.06
CA ARG A 78 0.43 6.44 6.62
C ARG A 78 0.96 7.72 7.25
N THR A 79 2.17 7.72 7.81
CA THR A 79 2.75 8.96 8.38
C THR A 79 2.96 10.04 7.34
N LYS A 80 3.14 9.68 6.06
CA LYS A 80 3.38 10.62 4.96
C LYS A 80 2.17 10.85 4.07
N TYR A 81 1.39 9.81 3.79
CA TYR A 81 0.25 9.87 2.86
C TYR A 81 -1.00 9.28 3.47
N GLN A 82 -2.11 10.03 3.43
CA GLN A 82 -3.43 9.62 3.91
C GLN A 82 -4.30 9.04 2.78
N PHE A 83 -3.69 8.31 1.83
CA PHE A 83 -4.44 7.69 0.74
C PHE A 83 -5.33 6.55 1.24
N THR A 84 -6.44 6.33 0.54
CA THR A 84 -7.27 5.15 0.76
C THR A 84 -6.45 3.89 0.50
N MET A 85 -6.40 2.98 1.47
CA MET A 85 -5.76 1.67 1.33
C MET A 85 -6.81 0.61 1.05
N VAL A 86 -6.59 -0.21 0.03
CA VAL A 86 -7.46 -1.32 -0.38
C VAL A 86 -6.72 -2.62 -0.17
N TYR A 87 -7.30 -3.54 0.60
CA TYR A 87 -6.68 -4.81 0.96
C TYR A 87 -7.34 -5.96 0.20
N ARG A 88 -6.54 -6.78 -0.49
CA ARG A 88 -7.02 -7.95 -1.26
C ARG A 88 -6.37 -9.23 -0.76
N ASN A 89 -7.14 -10.32 -0.74
CA ASN A 89 -6.74 -11.65 -0.28
C ASN A 89 -6.30 -11.74 1.19
N PHE A 90 -6.79 -10.84 2.04
CA PHE A 90 -6.61 -10.91 3.50
C PHE A 90 -7.77 -11.63 4.17
N SER A 91 -7.51 -12.32 5.29
CA SER A 91 -8.56 -12.94 6.09
C SER A 91 -9.44 -11.89 6.79
N ALA A 92 -10.65 -12.28 7.21
CA ALA A 92 -11.56 -11.38 7.91
C ALA A 92 -10.95 -10.80 9.21
N GLU A 93 -10.18 -11.61 9.95
CA GLU A 93 -9.49 -11.16 11.17
C GLU A 93 -8.37 -10.17 10.87
N GLN A 94 -7.56 -10.42 9.83
CA GLN A 94 -6.55 -9.46 9.38
C GLN A 94 -7.18 -8.14 8.94
N LEU A 95 -8.30 -8.18 8.21
CA LEU A 95 -9.04 -6.97 7.81
C LEU A 95 -9.56 -6.18 9.00
N LYS A 96 -10.05 -6.84 10.06
CA LYS A 96 -10.46 -6.17 11.32
C LYS A 96 -9.26 -5.45 11.96
N VAL A 97 -8.09 -6.10 12.01
CA VAL A 97 -6.88 -5.49 12.56
C VAL A 97 -6.43 -4.29 11.73
N LEU A 98 -6.38 -4.41 10.40
CA LEU A 98 -6.00 -3.33 9.49
C LEU A 98 -6.91 -2.10 9.66
N ARG A 99 -8.22 -2.31 9.81
CA ARG A 99 -9.19 -1.23 10.05
C ARG A 99 -8.98 -0.52 11.39
N ARG A 100 -8.52 -1.22 12.43
CA ARG A 100 -8.31 -0.65 13.76
C ARG A 100 -6.95 0.04 13.92
N GLN A 101 -5.92 -0.47 13.23
CA GLN A 101 -4.52 -0.12 13.51
C GLN A 101 -3.85 0.72 12.44
N VAL A 102 -4.41 0.75 11.23
CA VAL A 102 -3.86 1.46 10.07
C VAL A 102 -4.83 2.52 9.56
N HIS A 103 -6.15 2.37 9.82
CA HIS A 103 -7.18 3.32 9.35
C HIS A 103 -7.30 4.56 10.22
#